data_AF-A0A6L8ET99-F1
#
_entry.id   AF-A0A6L8ET99-F1
#
_cell.length_a   1.000
_cell.length_b   1.000
_cell.length_c   1.000
_cell.angle_alpha   90.00
_cell.angle_beta   90.00
_cell.angle_gamma   90.00
#
_symmetry.space_group_name_H-M   'P 1'
#
loop_
_entity.id
_entity.type
_entity.pdbx_description
1 polymer ?
#
loop_
_entity_poly.entity_id
_entity_poly.type
_entity_poly.pdbx_seq_one_letter_code
_entity_poly.pdbx_strand_id
1 'polypeptide(L)'
;MNTRKFFGGCVLFILAALVGLLSFSGCGDREDDPINPTGILVSEFKWPAGATGESWELTDADVAELLALNPPPDWPETEDPELYNKYYFAQLLKQFGDIPEVRYIIAFDLKPKDNITLEQAIAWSEAMYRLFPNTENLKALRFISSLPPELYIPPQDEPKNELEAWMRKDPEGFIESQRLLYVEKYGDIPEVHTYLNLVRKYLLGEKVTDAERQEMDAALLHLQQLQEQNENKQDDDNDN
;
A
#
# COMPACT_ATOMS: atom_id res chain seq x y z
N MET A 1 16.43 -12.26 -33.88
CA MET A 1 16.13 -11.18 -32.91
C MET A 1 15.47 -11.84 -31.71
N ASN A 2 16.16 -11.84 -30.57
CA ASN A 2 15.70 -12.48 -29.34
C ASN A 2 14.87 -11.49 -28.53
N THR A 3 13.56 -11.72 -28.45
CA THR A 3 12.66 -11.06 -27.48
C THR A 3 12.06 -12.13 -26.59
N ARG A 4 12.82 -12.57 -25.60
CA ARG A 4 12.30 -13.24 -24.41
C ARG A 4 12.81 -12.45 -23.21
N LYS A 5 11.95 -12.31 -22.20
CA LYS A 5 12.14 -11.74 -20.84
C LYS A 5 11.68 -10.29 -20.67
N PHE A 6 10.37 -10.09 -20.43
CA PHE A 6 9.91 -8.94 -19.64
C PHE A 6 8.72 -9.23 -18.69
N PHE A 7 8.18 -10.45 -18.66
CA PHE A 7 6.91 -10.72 -17.95
C PHE A 7 7.03 -11.17 -16.48
N GLY A 8 8.24 -11.38 -15.95
CA GLY A 8 8.43 -11.97 -14.61
C GLY A 8 8.49 -10.96 -13.44
N GLY A 9 8.57 -9.66 -13.70
CA GLY A 9 8.87 -8.66 -12.65
C GLY A 9 7.67 -8.21 -11.83
N CYS A 10 6.48 -8.09 -12.43
CA CYS A 10 5.33 -7.48 -11.76
C CYS A 10 4.61 -8.41 -10.77
N VAL A 11 4.64 -9.73 -10.98
CA VAL A 11 3.97 -10.71 -10.11
C VAL A 11 4.68 -10.85 -8.76
N LEU A 12 6.01 -10.69 -8.72
CA LEU A 12 6.79 -10.79 -7.48
C LEU A 12 6.58 -9.61 -6.52
N PHE A 13 6.25 -8.41 -7.04
CA PHE A 13 6.02 -7.23 -6.20
C PHE A 13 4.65 -7.24 -5.52
N ILE A 14 3.62 -7.79 -6.16
CA ILE A 14 2.28 -7.91 -5.59
C ILE A 14 2.27 -8.96 -4.46
N LEU A 15 3.03 -10.06 -4.62
CA LEU A 15 3.23 -11.05 -3.56
C LEU A 15 3.96 -10.47 -2.34
N ALA A 16 4.96 -9.59 -2.53
CA ALA A 16 5.65 -8.94 -1.41
C ALA A 16 4.74 -7.98 -0.62
N ALA A 17 3.83 -7.27 -1.30
CA ALA A 17 2.84 -6.40 -0.64
C ALA A 17 1.78 -7.20 0.14
N LEU A 18 1.34 -8.35 -0.39
CA LEU A 18 0.38 -9.24 0.27
C LEU A 18 0.97 -9.97 1.49
N VAL A 19 2.26 -10.32 1.47
CA VAL A 19 2.95 -10.91 2.64
C VAL A 19 3.09 -9.90 3.79
N GLY A 20 3.23 -8.60 3.48
CA GLY A 20 3.19 -7.53 4.49
C GLY A 20 1.82 -7.39 5.16
N LEU A 21 0.73 -7.52 4.40
CA LEU A 21 -0.64 -7.43 4.93
C LEU A 21 -1.07 -8.64 5.77
N LEU A 22 -0.55 -9.84 5.48
CA LEU A 22 -0.80 -11.05 6.27
C LEU A 22 -0.14 -11.05 7.65
N SER A 23 0.74 -10.08 7.95
CA SER A 23 1.49 -10.03 9.22
C SER A 23 0.70 -9.42 10.39
N PHE A 24 -0.50 -8.89 10.15
CA PHE A 24 -1.36 -8.34 11.22
C PHE A 24 -2.26 -9.39 11.91
N SER A 25 -2.30 -10.64 11.44
CA SER A 25 -3.14 -11.72 12.00
C SER A 25 -2.36 -12.79 12.77
N GLY A 26 -1.15 -12.49 13.22
CA GLY A 26 -0.25 -13.45 13.87
C GLY A 26 -0.02 -13.16 15.36
N CYS A 27 -1.03 -13.34 16.21
CA CYS A 27 -0.80 -13.63 17.63
C CYS A 27 -0.28 -15.07 17.77
N GLY A 28 0.95 -15.33 17.29
CA GLY A 28 1.58 -16.64 17.37
C GLY A 28 3.01 -16.47 17.86
N ASP A 29 3.23 -16.83 19.12
CA ASP A 29 4.51 -17.07 19.80
C ASP A 29 5.74 -16.86 18.91
N ARG A 30 6.34 -15.67 18.99
CA ARG A 30 7.75 -15.50 18.67
C ARG A 30 8.46 -15.01 19.91
N GLU A 31 9.39 -15.86 20.36
CA GLU A 31 10.56 -15.50 21.16
C GLU A 31 11.41 -14.48 20.40
N ASP A 32 10.85 -13.29 20.12
CA ASP A 32 11.66 -12.14 19.77
C ASP A 32 12.43 -11.81 21.05
N ASP A 33 13.71 -12.20 21.07
CA ASP A 33 14.66 -11.77 22.09
C ASP A 33 14.40 -10.29 22.37
N PRO A 34 14.15 -9.89 23.63
CA PRO A 34 13.81 -8.51 23.93
C PRO A 34 14.91 -7.64 23.36
N ILE A 35 14.57 -6.88 22.31
CA ILE A 35 15.49 -5.95 21.67
C ILE A 35 15.88 -4.98 22.77
N ASN A 36 17.05 -5.17 23.37
CA ASN A 36 17.51 -4.34 24.46
C ASN A 36 17.75 -2.94 23.86
N PRO A 37 16.91 -1.94 24.16
CA PRO A 37 16.91 -0.65 23.45
C PRO A 37 18.17 0.18 23.74
N THR A 38 19.07 -0.33 24.59
CA THR A 38 20.32 0.28 25.07
C THR A 38 21.27 0.85 24.02
N GLY A 39 21.11 0.57 22.73
CA GLY A 39 21.97 1.11 21.67
C GLY A 39 21.52 2.44 21.07
N ILE A 40 20.24 2.80 21.19
CA ILE A 40 19.71 4.07 20.68
C ILE A 40 19.50 4.95 21.91
N LEU A 41 20.40 5.91 22.13
CA LEU A 41 20.18 6.98 23.09
C LEU A 41 18.81 7.58 22.79
N VAL A 42 17.84 7.36 23.69
CA VAL A 42 16.49 7.90 23.62
C VAL A 42 16.59 9.40 23.88
N SER A 43 17.16 10.11 22.92
CA SER A 43 17.04 11.56 22.85
C SER A 43 15.58 11.90 22.68
N GLU A 44 15.14 13.01 23.26
CA GLU A 44 13.79 13.54 23.08
C GLU A 44 13.43 13.57 21.59
N PHE A 45 12.21 13.13 21.23
CA PHE A 45 11.76 13.16 19.83
C PHE A 45 11.76 14.61 19.36
N LYS A 46 12.47 14.89 18.26
CA LYS A 46 12.53 16.22 17.68
C LYS A 46 11.69 16.23 16.43
N TRP A 47 10.75 17.16 16.38
CA TRP A 47 10.02 17.47 15.16
C TRP A 47 11.02 17.94 14.10
N PRO A 48 10.95 17.40 12.86
CA PRO A 48 11.88 17.77 11.80
C PRO A 48 11.62 19.22 11.35
N ALA A 49 12.65 19.84 10.80
CA ALA A 49 12.53 21.21 10.29
C ALA A 49 11.48 21.26 9.16
N GLY A 50 10.61 22.28 9.19
CA GLY A 50 9.52 22.42 8.20
C GLY A 50 8.28 21.54 8.46
N ALA A 51 8.31 20.68 9.49
CA ALA A 51 7.10 20.11 10.09
C ALA A 51 6.64 20.90 11.34
N THR A 52 7.16 22.11 11.53
CA THR A 52 6.75 23.03 12.59
C THR A 52 5.92 24.17 11.98
N GLY A 53 4.87 24.60 12.68
CA GLY A 53 3.93 25.63 12.22
C GLY A 53 2.49 25.13 12.01
N GLU A 54 1.57 26.09 11.86
CA GLU A 54 0.11 25.90 11.87
C GLU A 54 -0.41 24.87 10.85
N SER A 55 0.34 24.60 9.79
CA SER A 55 -0.04 23.57 8.83
C SER A 55 0.25 22.16 9.32
N TRP A 56 1.29 21.91 10.11
CA TRP A 56 1.70 20.57 10.56
C TRP A 56 1.34 20.26 12.01
N GLU A 57 1.02 21.28 12.80
CA GLU A 57 0.72 21.09 14.20
C GLU A 57 -0.75 20.66 14.38
N LEU A 58 -0.92 19.46 14.94
CA LEU A 58 -2.22 18.99 15.41
C LEU A 58 -2.64 19.87 16.60
N THR A 59 -3.75 20.60 16.47
CA THR A 59 -4.21 21.50 17.53
C THR A 59 -4.75 20.69 18.71
N ASP A 60 -4.78 21.30 19.89
CA ASP A 60 -5.38 20.66 21.07
C ASP A 60 -6.88 20.37 20.87
N ALA A 61 -7.56 21.14 20.02
CA ALA A 61 -8.94 20.89 19.65
C ALA A 61 -9.07 19.62 18.79
N ASP A 62 -8.17 19.42 17.81
CA ASP A 62 -8.15 18.20 16.98
C ASP A 62 -7.87 16.96 17.83
N VAL A 63 -6.90 17.06 18.76
CA VAL A 63 -6.60 15.98 19.71
C VAL A 63 -7.81 15.67 20.59
N ALA A 64 -8.50 16.70 21.11
CA ALA A 64 -9.70 16.52 21.92
C ALA A 64 -10.85 15.88 21.13
N GLU A 65 -11.03 16.23 19.85
CA GLU A 65 -12.01 15.60 18.96
C GLU A 65 -11.69 14.10 18.80
N LEU A 66 -10.44 13.76 18.48
CA LEU A 66 -10.02 12.37 18.28
C LEU A 66 -10.14 11.55 19.58
N LEU A 67 -9.77 12.10 20.73
CA LEU A 67 -9.90 11.43 22.03
C LEU A 67 -11.36 11.19 22.43
N ALA A 68 -12.28 12.06 22.00
CA ALA A 68 -13.72 11.90 22.25
C ALA A 68 -14.34 10.78 21.42
N LEU A 69 -13.72 10.36 20.31
CA LEU A 69 -14.19 9.23 19.51
C LEU A 69 -14.07 7.94 20.29
N ASN A 70 -15.06 7.06 20.15
CA ASN A 70 -15.02 5.69 20.67
C ASN A 70 -15.04 4.72 19.49
N PRO A 71 -13.86 4.34 18.94
CA PRO A 71 -13.79 3.35 17.87
C PRO A 71 -14.48 2.06 18.32
N PRO A 72 -15.39 1.50 17.52
CA PRO A 72 -15.98 0.19 17.83
C PRO A 72 -14.92 -0.91 17.70
N PRO A 73 -15.05 -2.08 18.35
CA PRO A 73 -14.00 -3.13 18.32
C PRO A 73 -13.62 -3.62 16.91
N ASP A 74 -14.58 -3.56 15.98
CA ASP A 74 -14.48 -3.95 14.57
C ASP A 74 -14.14 -2.77 13.64
N TRP A 75 -13.71 -1.62 14.18
CA TRP A 75 -13.32 -0.47 13.37
C TRP A 75 -12.28 -0.76 12.26
N PRO A 76 -11.34 -1.73 12.39
CA PRO A 76 -10.43 -2.05 11.29
C PRO A 76 -11.12 -2.57 10.02
N GLU A 77 -12.38 -2.98 10.10
CA GLU A 77 -13.20 -3.45 8.97
C GLU A 77 -13.97 -2.30 8.29
N THR A 78 -13.78 -1.06 8.73
CA THR A 78 -14.46 0.11 8.16
C THR A 78 -14.04 0.34 6.70
N GLU A 79 -15.00 0.27 5.77
CA GLU A 79 -14.76 0.52 4.34
C GLU A 79 -14.52 2.00 4.00
N ASP A 80 -15.05 2.92 4.81
CA ASP A 80 -14.85 4.35 4.64
C ASP A 80 -13.42 4.73 5.08
N PRO A 81 -12.54 5.14 4.14
CA PRO A 81 -11.14 5.42 4.45
C PRO A 81 -10.96 6.63 5.37
N GLU A 82 -11.84 7.63 5.31
CA GLU A 82 -11.76 8.79 6.19
C GLU A 82 -12.11 8.40 7.63
N LEU A 83 -13.18 7.61 7.77
CA LEU A 83 -13.62 7.11 9.07
C LEU A 83 -12.61 6.13 9.67
N TYR A 84 -12.05 5.24 8.85
CA TYR A 84 -10.97 4.32 9.23
C TYR A 84 -9.79 5.11 9.82
N ASN A 85 -9.31 6.15 9.13
CA ASN A 85 -8.19 6.95 9.60
C ASN A 85 -8.52 7.66 10.92
N LYS A 86 -9.72 8.22 11.06
CA LYS A 86 -10.15 8.84 12.33
C LYS A 86 -10.13 7.84 13.50
N TYR A 87 -10.62 6.62 13.28
CA TYR A 87 -10.59 5.57 14.30
C TYR A 87 -9.18 5.09 14.62
N TYR A 88 -8.33 4.94 13.62
CA TYR A 88 -6.92 4.62 13.80
C TYR A 88 -6.20 5.68 14.66
N PHE A 89 -6.36 6.96 14.35
CA PHE A 89 -5.72 8.04 15.11
C PHE A 89 -6.25 8.15 16.54
N ALA A 90 -7.57 7.99 16.74
CA ALA A 90 -8.17 7.91 18.06
C ALA A 90 -7.60 6.73 18.87
N GLN A 91 -7.41 5.58 18.24
CA GLN A 91 -6.81 4.40 18.86
C GLN A 91 -5.36 4.66 19.28
N LEU A 92 -4.54 5.29 18.44
CA LEU A 92 -3.17 5.67 18.78
C LEU A 92 -3.13 6.58 20.02
N LEU A 93 -3.94 7.65 20.03
CA LEU A 93 -4.02 8.59 21.16
C LEU A 93 -4.48 7.90 22.45
N LYS A 94 -5.44 6.97 22.38
CA LYS A 94 -5.90 6.22 23.55
C LYS A 94 -4.86 5.24 24.08
N GLN A 95 -4.12 4.60 23.19
CA GLN A 95 -3.15 3.57 23.56
C GLN A 95 -1.84 4.16 24.11
N PHE A 96 -1.32 5.21 23.47
CA PHE A 96 -0.01 5.78 23.78
C PHE A 96 -0.09 7.13 24.50
N GLY A 97 -1.28 7.75 24.54
CA GLY A 97 -1.47 9.10 25.08
C GLY A 97 -1.15 10.19 24.06
N ASP A 98 -1.34 11.43 24.51
CA ASP A 98 -0.98 12.62 23.76
C ASP A 98 0.52 12.93 23.93
N ILE A 99 1.35 12.28 23.11
CA ILE A 99 2.81 12.44 23.09
C ILE A 99 3.29 12.93 21.71
N PRO A 100 4.48 13.55 21.62
CA PRO A 100 4.98 14.13 20.37
C PRO A 100 5.01 13.16 19.19
N GLU A 101 5.38 11.90 19.41
CA GLU A 101 5.43 10.85 18.40
C GLU A 101 4.05 10.56 17.78
N VAL A 102 3.02 10.46 18.63
CA VAL A 102 1.63 10.22 18.19
C VAL A 102 1.12 11.42 17.40
N ARG A 103 1.31 12.64 17.92
CA ARG A 103 0.91 13.86 17.21
C ARG A 103 1.59 13.95 15.83
N TYR A 104 2.87 13.58 15.74
CA TYR A 104 3.61 13.62 14.49
C TYR A 104 3.06 12.61 13.47
N ILE A 105 2.78 11.37 13.87
CA ILE A 105 2.21 10.35 12.99
C ILE A 105 0.87 10.82 12.43
N ILE A 106 -0.02 11.32 13.28
CA ILE A 106 -1.34 11.81 12.87
C ILE A 106 -1.19 12.99 11.89
N ALA A 107 -0.36 13.97 12.23
CA ALA A 107 -0.09 15.12 11.37
C ALA A 107 0.46 14.69 10.00
N PHE A 108 1.41 13.76 9.98
CA PHE A 108 2.02 13.24 8.77
C PHE A 108 1.04 12.45 7.89
N ASP A 109 0.11 11.72 8.48
CA ASP A 109 -0.87 10.91 7.74
C ASP A 109 -2.07 11.69 7.24
N LEU A 110 -2.43 12.80 7.90
CA LEU A 110 -3.42 13.74 7.40
C LEU A 110 -2.91 14.61 6.24
N LYS A 111 -1.60 14.63 5.98
CA LYS A 111 -1.02 15.47 4.94
C LYS A 111 -1.10 14.82 3.54
N PRO A 112 -1.39 15.62 2.49
CA PRO A 112 -1.13 15.22 1.12
C PRO A 112 0.33 14.77 0.98
N LYS A 113 0.55 13.61 0.36
CA LYS A 113 1.87 12.97 0.32
C LYS A 113 2.84 13.63 -0.67
N ASP A 114 2.38 14.63 -1.41
CA ASP A 114 3.04 15.24 -2.57
C ASP A 114 4.31 16.05 -2.25
N ASN A 115 4.58 16.34 -0.97
CA ASN A 115 5.71 17.18 -0.54
C ASN A 115 6.36 16.71 0.77
N ILE A 116 6.40 15.39 1.00
CA ILE A 116 7.13 14.87 2.14
C ILE A 116 8.65 14.97 1.86
N THR A 117 9.41 15.47 2.84
CA THR A 117 10.88 15.48 2.78
C THR A 117 11.45 14.21 3.39
N LEU A 118 12.71 13.87 3.06
CA LEU A 118 13.40 12.74 3.68
C LEU A 118 13.43 12.87 5.21
N GLU A 119 13.70 14.07 5.74
CA GLU A 119 13.72 14.33 7.19
C GLU A 119 12.36 14.02 7.83
N GLN A 120 11.26 14.36 7.17
CA GLN A 120 9.91 14.04 7.64
C GLN A 120 9.64 12.53 7.62
N ALA A 121 10.08 11.83 6.59
CA ALA A 121 9.95 10.37 6.51
C ALA A 121 10.78 9.64 7.56
N ILE A 122 11.99 10.14 7.85
CA ILE A 122 12.83 9.63 8.94
C ILE A 122 12.12 9.84 10.27
N ALA A 123 11.61 11.04 10.54
CA ALA A 123 10.90 11.34 11.78
C ALA A 123 9.64 10.48 11.95
N TRP A 124 8.89 10.22 10.87
CA TRP A 124 7.72 9.34 10.92
C TRP A 124 8.13 7.91 11.27
N SER A 125 9.19 7.41 10.62
CA SER A 125 9.72 6.06 10.88
C SER A 125 10.30 5.92 12.29
N GLU A 126 10.91 6.99 12.80
CA GLU A 126 11.41 7.06 14.17
C GLU A 126 10.25 7.03 15.18
N ALA A 127 9.20 7.82 14.96
CA ALA A 127 7.99 7.80 15.78
C ALA A 127 7.35 6.39 15.78
N MET A 128 7.21 5.76 14.61
CA MET A 128 6.69 4.39 14.48
C MET A 128 7.54 3.37 15.25
N TYR A 129 8.87 3.44 15.16
CA TYR A 129 9.75 2.55 15.92
C TYR A 129 9.67 2.78 17.44
N ARG A 130 9.52 4.04 17.89
CA ARG A 130 9.38 4.36 19.31
C ARG A 130 8.06 3.82 19.89
N LEU A 131 6.95 3.96 19.17
CA LEU A 131 5.65 3.45 19.62
C LEU A 131 5.55 1.92 19.51
N PHE A 132 6.13 1.35 18.47
CA PHE A 132 6.07 -0.07 18.16
C PHE A 132 7.49 -0.62 17.93
N PRO A 133 8.28 -0.83 19.00
CA PRO A 133 9.67 -1.26 18.88
C PRO A 133 9.75 -2.73 18.45
N ASN A 134 9.77 -2.96 17.14
CA ASN A 134 9.94 -4.28 16.53
C ASN A 134 11.02 -4.25 15.44
N THR A 135 11.46 -5.44 15.04
CA THR A 135 12.54 -5.63 14.05
C THR A 135 12.23 -4.97 12.71
N GLU A 136 10.96 -4.98 12.28
CA GLU A 136 10.57 -4.42 10.99
C GLU A 136 10.59 -2.89 11.00
N ASN A 137 10.08 -2.25 12.05
CA ASN A 137 10.16 -0.80 12.21
C ASN A 137 11.61 -0.32 12.33
N LEU A 138 12.47 -1.09 13.01
CA LEU A 138 13.90 -0.80 13.07
C LEU A 138 14.57 -0.89 11.69
N LYS A 139 14.24 -1.90 10.89
CA LYS A 139 14.73 -2.04 9.52
C LYS A 139 14.25 -0.88 8.65
N ALA A 140 12.98 -0.52 8.73
CA ALA A 140 12.38 0.58 7.98
C ALA A 140 13.07 1.91 8.30
N LEU A 141 13.24 2.22 9.59
CA LEU A 141 13.97 3.40 10.04
C LEU A 141 15.41 3.41 9.49
N ARG A 142 16.16 2.32 9.66
CA ARG A 142 17.55 2.23 9.15
C ARG A 142 17.63 2.40 7.63
N PHE A 143 16.69 1.80 6.90
CA PHE A 143 16.61 1.91 5.45
C PHE A 143 16.40 3.36 5.04
N ILE A 144 15.35 4.02 5.56
CA ILE A 144 15.02 5.40 5.21
C ILE A 144 16.15 6.35 5.64
N SER A 145 16.73 6.18 6.83
CA SER A 145 17.87 6.98 7.29
C SER A 145 19.15 6.78 6.45
N SER A 146 19.24 5.69 5.67
CA SER A 146 20.38 5.44 4.78
C SER A 146 20.21 6.04 3.38
N LEU A 147 19.01 6.51 3.03
CA LEU A 147 18.75 7.12 1.74
C LEU A 147 19.47 8.47 1.64
N PRO A 148 20.14 8.78 0.53
CA PRO A 148 20.60 10.14 0.27
C PRO A 148 19.38 11.05 0.02
N PRO A 149 19.44 12.34 0.39
CA PRO A 149 18.32 13.28 0.23
C PRO A 149 17.71 13.31 -1.17
N GLU A 150 18.53 13.10 -2.20
CA GLU A 150 18.12 13.12 -3.61
C GLU A 150 17.37 11.87 -4.07
N LEU A 151 17.44 10.76 -3.32
CA LEU A 151 16.73 9.51 -3.64
C LEU A 151 15.42 9.35 -2.86
N TYR A 152 15.10 10.27 -1.95
CA TYR A 152 13.78 10.33 -1.37
C TYR A 152 12.81 10.97 -2.34
N ILE A 153 12.18 10.14 -3.16
CA ILE A 153 10.99 10.52 -3.92
C ILE A 153 9.82 10.16 -3.00
N PRO A 154 9.10 11.13 -2.39
CA PRO A 154 7.85 10.79 -1.70
C PRO A 154 6.94 10.02 -2.66
N PRO A 155 6.02 9.17 -2.19
CA PRO A 155 5.06 8.52 -3.10
C PRO A 155 4.29 9.62 -3.84
N GLN A 156 4.75 9.91 -5.05
CA GLN A 156 4.20 10.94 -5.92
C GLN A 156 2.94 10.36 -6.55
N ASP A 157 1.92 11.21 -6.67
CA ASP A 157 0.82 11.02 -7.61
C ASP A 157 1.25 11.14 -9.09
N GLU A 158 2.55 11.31 -9.34
CA GLU A 158 3.09 11.16 -10.67
C GLU A 158 3.16 9.67 -11.04
N PRO A 159 2.58 9.29 -12.19
CA PRO A 159 2.59 7.92 -12.66
C PRO A 159 4.03 7.42 -12.82
N LYS A 160 4.34 6.26 -12.25
CA LYS A 160 5.70 5.67 -12.24
C LYS A 160 6.23 5.36 -13.64
N ASN A 161 5.34 5.33 -14.63
CA ASN A 161 5.65 5.09 -16.03
C ASN A 161 4.51 5.62 -16.93
N GLU A 162 4.74 5.64 -18.24
CA GLU A 162 3.75 6.08 -19.24
C GLU A 162 2.43 5.27 -19.18
N LEU A 163 2.48 4.01 -18.75
CA LEU A 163 1.31 3.15 -18.63
C LEU A 163 0.40 3.62 -17.49
N GLU A 164 0.95 3.87 -16.30
CA GLU A 164 0.20 4.45 -15.19
C GLU A 164 -0.34 5.85 -15.55
N ALA A 165 0.42 6.61 -16.33
CA ALA A 165 0.00 7.95 -16.78
C ALA A 165 -1.22 7.87 -17.68
N TRP A 166 -1.20 6.90 -18.60
CA TRP A 166 -2.32 6.63 -19.48
C TRP A 166 -3.53 6.09 -18.73
N MET A 167 -3.35 5.14 -17.80
CA MET A 167 -4.43 4.61 -16.95
C MET A 167 -5.15 5.71 -16.18
N ARG A 168 -4.41 6.69 -15.63
CA ARG A 168 -5.00 7.84 -14.93
C ARG A 168 -5.69 8.83 -15.89
N LYS A 169 -5.08 9.09 -17.06
CA LYS A 169 -5.58 10.10 -18.01
C LYS A 169 -6.81 9.64 -18.79
N ASP A 170 -6.86 8.37 -19.17
CA ASP A 170 -7.92 7.79 -20.00
C ASP A 170 -8.14 6.31 -19.60
N PRO A 171 -8.80 6.07 -18.46
CA PRO A 171 -9.02 4.71 -17.95
C PRO A 171 -9.86 3.86 -18.91
N GLU A 172 -10.82 4.45 -19.63
CA GLU A 172 -11.65 3.73 -20.61
C GLU A 172 -10.84 3.33 -21.85
N GLY A 173 -10.02 4.23 -22.40
CA GLY A 173 -9.12 3.92 -23.51
C GLY A 173 -8.10 2.85 -23.14
N PHE A 174 -7.59 2.87 -21.91
CA PHE A 174 -6.75 1.80 -21.38
C PHE A 174 -7.49 0.45 -21.34
N ILE A 175 -8.72 0.41 -20.81
CA ILE A 175 -9.53 -0.82 -20.74
C ILE A 175 -9.82 -1.39 -22.13
N GLU A 176 -10.11 -0.54 -23.11
CA GLU A 176 -10.34 -0.99 -24.47
C GLU A 176 -9.07 -1.56 -25.12
N SER A 177 -7.91 -0.94 -24.86
CA SER A 177 -6.63 -1.53 -25.27
C SER A 177 -6.36 -2.88 -24.60
N GLN A 178 -6.68 -3.03 -23.31
CA GLN A 178 -6.55 -4.32 -22.63
C GLN A 178 -7.52 -5.35 -23.22
N ARG A 179 -8.75 -4.94 -23.58
CA ARG A 179 -9.73 -5.81 -24.25
C ARG A 179 -9.18 -6.40 -25.53
N LEU A 180 -8.61 -5.58 -26.41
CA LEU A 180 -8.02 -6.06 -27.66
C LEU A 180 -6.91 -7.09 -27.41
N LEU A 181 -6.00 -6.81 -26.45
CA LEU A 181 -4.90 -7.72 -26.11
C LEU A 181 -5.39 -9.05 -25.52
N TYR A 182 -6.38 -9.01 -24.62
CA TYR A 182 -6.90 -10.22 -23.99
C TYR A 182 -7.75 -11.05 -24.96
N VAL A 183 -8.53 -10.41 -25.84
CA VAL A 183 -9.29 -11.11 -26.88
C VAL A 183 -8.34 -11.76 -27.89
N GLU A 184 -7.24 -11.09 -28.27
CA GLU A 184 -6.21 -11.69 -29.12
C GLU A 184 -5.56 -12.92 -28.45
N LYS A 185 -5.26 -12.83 -27.14
CA LYS A 185 -4.54 -13.87 -26.42
C LYS A 185 -5.42 -15.07 -26.00
N TYR A 186 -6.64 -14.82 -25.57
CA TYR A 186 -7.52 -15.82 -24.94
C TYR A 186 -8.80 -16.09 -25.72
N GLY A 187 -9.05 -15.32 -26.78
CA GLY A 187 -10.32 -15.34 -27.51
C GLY A 187 -11.37 -14.42 -26.90
N ASP A 188 -12.44 -14.20 -27.67
CA ASP A 188 -13.59 -13.40 -27.26
C ASP A 188 -14.52 -14.26 -26.39
N ILE A 189 -14.12 -14.47 -25.13
CA ILE A 189 -14.83 -15.31 -24.15
C ILE A 189 -15.37 -14.49 -22.97
N PRO A 190 -16.45 -14.94 -22.30
CA PRO A 190 -17.08 -14.21 -21.20
C PRO A 190 -16.12 -13.83 -20.06
N GLU A 191 -15.12 -14.66 -19.78
CA GLU A 191 -14.15 -14.48 -18.70
C GLU A 191 -13.25 -13.26 -18.94
N VAL A 192 -12.85 -13.01 -20.19
CA VAL A 192 -12.10 -11.79 -20.57
C VAL A 192 -12.92 -10.55 -20.25
N HIS A 193 -14.21 -10.54 -20.62
CA HIS A 193 -15.08 -9.40 -20.35
C HIS A 193 -15.35 -9.21 -18.86
N THR A 194 -15.55 -10.31 -18.13
CA THR A 194 -15.77 -10.29 -16.68
C THR A 194 -14.58 -9.67 -15.96
N TYR A 195 -13.37 -10.17 -16.24
CA TYR A 195 -12.13 -9.64 -15.68
C TYR A 195 -11.95 -8.15 -16.00
N LEU A 196 -12.06 -7.75 -17.27
CA LEU A 196 -11.82 -6.37 -17.68
C LEU A 196 -12.87 -5.38 -17.17
N ASN A 197 -14.12 -5.82 -17.00
CA ASN A 197 -15.16 -4.97 -16.41
C ASN A 197 -14.83 -4.64 -14.94
N LEU A 198 -14.25 -5.58 -14.21
CA LEU A 198 -13.81 -5.35 -12.84
C LEU A 198 -12.58 -4.47 -12.74
N VAL A 199 -11.57 -4.68 -13.61
CA VAL A 199 -10.43 -3.77 -13.71
C VAL A 199 -10.91 -2.35 -14.02
N ARG A 200 -11.88 -2.18 -14.93
CA ARG A 200 -12.51 -0.89 -15.23
C ARG A 200 -13.11 -0.25 -13.97
N LYS A 201 -13.89 -1.02 -13.20
CA LYS A 201 -14.48 -0.52 -11.94
C LYS A 201 -13.43 -0.04 -10.95
N TYR A 202 -12.35 -0.80 -10.78
CA TYR A 202 -11.23 -0.38 -9.92
C TYR A 202 -10.58 0.92 -10.39
N LEU A 203 -10.34 1.07 -11.70
CA LEU A 203 -9.74 2.28 -12.26
C LEU A 203 -10.66 3.50 -12.13
N LEU A 204 -11.97 3.31 -12.19
CA LEU A 204 -12.97 4.36 -12.07
C LEU A 204 -13.39 4.65 -10.61
N GLY A 205 -12.87 3.90 -9.64
CA GLY A 205 -13.29 4.00 -8.24
C GLY A 205 -14.75 3.60 -8.01
N GLU A 206 -15.32 2.78 -8.90
CA GLU A 206 -16.68 2.24 -8.74
C GLU A 206 -16.69 1.17 -7.64
N LYS A 207 -17.79 1.08 -6.89
CA LYS A 207 -17.96 0.03 -5.89
C LYS A 207 -18.02 -1.35 -6.55
N VAL A 208 -17.29 -2.30 -5.96
CA VAL A 208 -17.26 -3.72 -6.35
C VAL A 208 -17.86 -4.55 -5.23
N THR A 209 -18.86 -5.37 -5.56
CA THR A 209 -19.52 -6.28 -4.61
C THR A 209 -18.75 -7.59 -4.42
N ASP A 210 -19.05 -8.33 -3.35
CA ASP A 210 -18.44 -9.65 -3.10
C ASP A 210 -18.72 -10.67 -4.21
N ALA A 211 -19.93 -10.66 -4.77
CA ALA A 211 -20.30 -11.54 -5.87
C ALA A 211 -19.44 -11.26 -7.11
N GLU A 212 -19.25 -9.98 -7.44
CA GLU A 212 -18.40 -9.59 -8.57
C GLU A 212 -16.92 -9.94 -8.32
N ARG A 213 -16.42 -9.82 -7.08
CA ARG A 213 -15.07 -10.31 -6.72
C ARG A 213 -14.94 -11.81 -6.96
N GLN A 214 -15.93 -12.61 -6.55
CA GLN A 214 -15.90 -14.06 -6.77
C GLN A 214 -15.94 -14.43 -8.27
N GLU A 215 -16.74 -13.70 -9.06
CA GLU A 215 -16.75 -13.85 -10.52
C GLU A 215 -15.40 -13.51 -11.15
N MET A 216 -14.70 -12.48 -10.62
CA MET A 216 -13.33 -12.15 -11.03
C MET A 216 -12.37 -13.30 -10.80
N ASP A 217 -12.39 -13.89 -9.61
CA ASP A 217 -11.46 -14.94 -9.20
C ASP A 217 -11.67 -16.18 -10.07
N ALA A 218 -12.93 -16.53 -10.36
CA ALA A 218 -13.28 -17.62 -11.27
C ALA A 218 -12.79 -17.33 -12.70
N ALA A 219 -13.01 -16.11 -13.21
CA ALA A 219 -12.55 -15.71 -14.54
C ALA A 219 -11.02 -15.74 -14.64
N LEU A 220 -10.31 -15.20 -13.64
CA LEU A 220 -8.85 -15.21 -13.58
C LEU A 220 -8.28 -16.63 -13.56
N LEU A 221 -8.85 -17.52 -12.75
CA LEU A 221 -8.43 -18.91 -12.70
C LEU A 221 -8.58 -19.59 -14.06
N HIS A 222 -9.69 -19.36 -14.77
CA HIS A 222 -9.90 -19.93 -16.10
C HIS A 222 -8.90 -19.35 -17.13
N LEU A 223 -8.66 -18.03 -17.13
CA LEU A 223 -7.67 -17.41 -18.01
C LEU A 223 -6.24 -17.92 -17.76
N GLN A 224 -5.88 -18.21 -16.51
CA GLN A 224 -4.61 -18.84 -16.16
C GLN A 224 -4.49 -20.25 -16.74
N GLN A 225 -5.54 -21.07 -16.61
CA GLN A 225 -5.56 -22.42 -17.20
C GLN A 225 -5.41 -22.40 -18.73
N LEU A 226 -6.06 -21.45 -19.41
CA LEU A 226 -5.89 -21.26 -20.86
C LEU A 226 -4.46 -20.85 -21.23
N GLN A 227 -3.82 -20.02 -20.41
CA GLN A 227 -2.42 -19.66 -20.63
C GLN A 227 -1.51 -20.89 -20.54
N GLU A 228 -1.65 -21.71 -19.50
CA GLU A 228 -0.86 -22.94 -19.33
C GLU A 228 -1.07 -23.91 -20.49
N GLN A 229 -2.30 -24.06 -20.98
CA GLN A 229 -2.60 -24.89 -22.14
C GLN A 229 -1.93 -24.38 -23.43
N ASN A 230 -1.90 -23.06 -23.62
CA ASN A 230 -1.27 -22.44 -24.79
C ASN A 230 0.26 -22.55 -24.74
N GLU A 231 0.86 -22.41 -23.55
CA GLU A 231 2.31 -22.58 -23.36
C GLU A 231 2.74 -24.03 -23.64
N ASN A 232 2.00 -25.01 -23.11
CA ASN A 232 2.30 -26.43 -23.36
C ASN A 232 2.21 -26.81 -24.85
N LYS A 233 1.21 -26.29 -25.58
CA LYS A 233 1.10 -26.52 -27.04
C LYS A 233 2.27 -25.93 -27.81
N GLN A 234 2.77 -24.77 -27.39
CA GLN A 234 3.90 -24.12 -28.06
C GLN A 234 5.20 -24.91 -27.89
N ASP A 235 5.38 -25.59 -26.75
CA ASP A 235 6.54 -26.45 -26.52
C ASP A 235 6.48 -27.73 -27.37
N ASP A 236 5.30 -28.36 -27.51
CA ASP A 236 5.11 -29.53 -28.38
C ASP A 236 5.38 -29.24 -29.87
N ASP A 237 5.06 -28.02 -30.34
CA ASP A 237 5.31 -27.59 -31.72
C ASP A 237 6.79 -27.27 -32.00
N ASN A 238 7.60 -27.00 -30.97
CA ASN A 238 9.03 -26.72 -31.13
C ASN A 238 9.91 -27.99 -31.17
N ASP A 239 9.36 -29.14 -30.76
CA ASP A 239 10.07 -30.43 -30.70
C ASP A 239 9.89 -31.30 -31.97
N ASN A 240 9.08 -30.85 -32.94
CA ASN A 240 8.88 -31.48 -34.26
C ASN A 240 9.57 -30.74 -35.40
#